data_AF-A0A3B9VC43-F1
#
_entry.id   AF-A0A3B9VC43-F1
#
_cell.length_a   1.000
_cell.length_b   1.000
_cell.length_c   1.000
_cell.angle_alpha   90.00
_cell.angle_beta   90.00
_cell.angle_gamma   90.00
#
_symmetry.space_group_name_H-M   'P 1'
#
loop_
_entity.id
_entity.type
_entity.pdbx_description
1 polymer ?
#
loop_
_entity_poly.entity_id
_entity_poly.type
_entity_poly.pdbx_seq_one_letter_code
_entity_poly.pdbx_strand_id
1 'polypeptide(L)' 'GAPFHLTWSCYKNNDIACGECDSCRLRLKGFREAGGEDPIKYREVGGCR' A
#
# COMPACT_ATOMS: atom_id res chain seq x y z
N GLY A 1 2.69 -19.62 -1.64
CA GLY A 1 2.86 -18.22 -1.22
C GLY A 1 1.51 -17.68 -0.75
N ALA A 2 1.50 -16.67 0.13
CA ALA A 2 0.26 -16.04 0.59
C ALA A 2 -0.31 -15.08 -0.48
N PRO A 3 -1.65 -14.94 -0.58
CA PRO A 3 -2.27 -14.07 -1.58
C PRO A 3 -2.27 -12.60 -1.14
N PHE A 4 -1.15 -11.89 -1.32
CA PHE A 4 -0.99 -10.50 -0.88
C PHE A 4 -1.97 -9.49 -1.49
N HIS A 5 -2.52 -9.77 -2.67
CA HIS A 5 -3.54 -8.95 -3.34
C HIS A 5 -4.92 -9.02 -2.64
N LEU A 6 -5.14 -10.02 -1.79
CA LEU A 6 -6.34 -10.15 -0.95
C LEU A 6 -6.14 -9.58 0.46
N THR A 7 -4.93 -9.13 0.78
CA THR A 7 -4.61 -8.61 2.10
C THR A 7 -4.72 -7.09 2.13
N TRP A 8 -5.17 -6.56 3.27
CA TRP A 8 -5.32 -5.14 3.48
C TRP A 8 -4.52 -4.67 4.70
N SER A 9 -3.88 -3.51 4.59
CA SER A 9 -3.10 -2.92 5.69
C SER A 9 -3.39 -1.44 5.92
N CYS A 10 -4.08 -0.75 5.01
CA CYS A 10 -4.35 0.68 5.16
C CYS A 10 -5.40 0.93 6.27
N TYR A 11 -5.07 1.80 7.23
CA TYR A 11 -6.02 2.22 8.27
C TYR A 11 -6.85 3.45 7.92
N LYS A 12 -6.47 4.21 6.88
CA LYS A 12 -7.19 5.45 6.51
C LYS A 12 -8.31 5.22 5.50
N ASN A 13 -8.25 4.13 4.74
CA ASN A 13 -9.21 3.84 3.69
C ASN A 13 -9.34 2.32 3.49
N ASN A 14 -10.50 1.86 3.01
CA ASN A 14 -10.80 0.44 2.80
C ASN A 14 -10.90 0.06 1.31
N ASP A 15 -11.01 1.04 0.40
CA ASP A 15 -11.10 0.78 -1.05
C ASP A 15 -9.74 0.91 -1.77
N ILE A 16 -8.98 1.96 -1.47
CA ILE A 16 -7.68 2.26 -2.09
C ILE A 16 -6.69 2.64 -0.98
N ALA A 17 -5.53 2.00 -0.92
CA ALA A 17 -4.55 2.28 0.13
C ALA A 17 -4.09 3.74 0.05
N CYS A 18 -4.06 4.45 1.18
CA CYS A 18 -3.77 5.89 1.16
C CYS A 18 -2.30 6.23 0.82
N GLY A 19 -1.37 5.29 0.99
CA GLY A 19 0.07 5.51 0.73
C GLY A 19 0.79 6.40 1.73
N GLU A 20 0.05 7.20 2.51
CA GLU A 20 0.63 8.19 3.44
C GLU A 20 0.68 7.74 4.90
N CYS A 21 -0.14 6.76 5.33
CA CYS A 21 -0.16 6.31 6.72
C CYS A 21 0.98 5.35 7.04
N ASP A 22 1.32 5.22 8.33
CA ASP A 22 2.44 4.39 8.79
C ASP A 22 2.32 2.94 8.34
N SER A 23 1.11 2.37 8.41
CA SER A 23 0.87 1.00 7.95
C SER A 23 1.12 0.81 6.44
N CYS A 24 0.71 1.79 5.61
CA CYS A 24 1.01 1.77 4.17
C CYS A 24 2.52 1.85 3.91
N ARG A 25 3.23 2.72 4.64
CA ARG A 25 4.67 2.89 4.51
C ARG A 25 5.43 1.63 4.91
N LEU A 26 5.04 1.00 6.03
CA LEU A 26 5.63 -0.25 6.49
C LEU A 26 5.42 -1.39 5.48
N ARG A 27 4.20 -1.50 4.94
CA ARG A 27 3.90 -2.47 3.89
C ARG A 27 4.77 -2.26 2.66
N LEU A 28 4.76 -1.06 2.09
CA LEU A 28 5.58 -0.72 0.91
C LEU A 28 7.07 -0.98 1.14
N LYS A 29 7.58 -0.64 2.34
CA LYS A 29 8.96 -0.92 2.73
C LYS A 29 9.23 -2.43 2.73
N GLY A 30 8.35 -3.24 3.33
CA GLY A 30 8.52 -4.70 3.37
C GLY A 30 8.56 -5.34 1.97
N PHE A 31 7.71 -4.88 1.05
CA PHE A 31 7.76 -5.33 -0.36
C PHE A 31 9.08 -4.93 -1.02
N ARG A 32 9.51 -3.67 -0.84
CA ARG A 32 10.77 -3.17 -1.39
C ARG A 32 11.99 -3.92 -0.85
N GLU A 33 12.02 -4.23 0.45
CA GLU A 33 13.09 -5.02 1.09
C GLU A 33 13.09 -6.47 0.60
N ALA A 34 11.91 -7.03 0.29
CA ALA A 34 11.77 -8.33 -0.35
C ALA A 34 12.09 -8.31 -1.86
N GLY A 35 12.43 -7.15 -2.43
CA GLY A 35 12.72 -6.99 -3.86
C GLY A 35 11.49 -7.07 -4.76
N GLY A 36 10.29 -6.89 -4.20
CA GLY A 36 9.02 -6.91 -4.92
C GLY A 36 8.26 -5.59 -4.85
N GLU A 37 7.23 -5.48 -5.67
CA GLU A 37 6.27 -4.38 -5.65
C GLU A 37 4.96 -4.85 -5.01
N ASP A 38 4.30 -3.96 -4.29
CA ASP A 38 3.01 -4.29 -3.67
C ASP A 38 1.89 -4.37 -4.73
N PRO A 39 1.09 -5.45 -4.75
CA PRO A 39 0.07 -5.63 -5.79
C PRO A 39 -1.23 -4.84 -5.58
N ILE A 40 -1.40 -4.10 -4.46
CA ILE A 40 -2.63 -3.34 -4.20
C ILE A 40 -2.55 -1.92 -4.76
N LYS A 41 -3.70 -1.30 -5.02
CA LYS A 41 -3.76 0.07 -5.52
C LYS A 41 -3.55 1.08 -4.38
N TYR A 42 -2.71 2.07 -4.66
CA TYR A 42 -2.50 3.22 -3.78
C TYR A 42 -3.10 4.48 -4.39
N ARG A 43 -3.57 5.40 -3.54
CA ARG A 43 -4.08 6.70 -3.96
C ARG A 43 -2.91 7.53 -4.48
N GLU A 44 -3.04 8.11 -5.67
CA GLU A 44 -2.08 9.10 -6.15
C GLU A 44 -2.18 10.34 -5.27
N VAL A 45 -1.22 10.52 -4.37
CA VAL A 45 -1.09 11.74 -3.56
C VAL A 45 -0.41 12.78 -4.43
N GLY A 46 -1.16 13.39 -5.35
CA GLY A 46 -0.54 14.29 -6.32
C GLY A 46 -1.52 14.85 -7.34
N GLY A 47 -2.43 15.71 -6.90
CA GLY A 47 -3.29 16.48 -7.79
C GLY A 47 -3.70 17.78 -7.14
N CYS A 48 -2.75 18.70 -6.97
CA CYS A 48 -3.12 20.10 -6.80
C CYS A 48 -3.75 20.54 -8.14
N ARG A 49 -5.06 20.76 -8.14
CA ARG A 49 -5.77 21.45 -9.21
C ARG A 49 -6.27 22.78 -8.66
#